data_AF-A0A699V1D5-F1
#
_entry.id   AF-A0A699V1D5-F1
#
_cell.length_a   1.000
_cell.length_b   1.000
_cell.length_c   1.000
_cell.angle_alpha   90.00
_cell.angle_beta   90.00
_cell.angle_gamma   90.00
#
_symmetry.space_group_name_H-M   'P 1'
#
loop_
_entity.id
_entity.type
_entity.pdbx_description
1 polymer ?
#
loop_
_entity_poly.entity_id
_entity_poly.type
_entity_poly.pdbx_seq_one_letter_code
_entity_poly.pdbx_strand_id
1 'polypeptide(L)'
;MLMQGTSLTKQERECNLYDEFDKFAYKKGESLCDFYLRFSLLLNDMNIYNMKLKQCQVNTKFLNTLPPEWSKFVTDVKLVRDLHTTNVDQLHAYLGQHEYHANEVRLMHERTSDPLALVANHQMNKSPYQPHQQSYHQHQ
;
A
#
# COMPACT_ATOMS: atom_id res chain seq x y z
N MET A 1 -13.83 41.06 -31.29
CA MET A 1 -13.47 40.75 -29.89
C MET A 1 -12.98 39.31 -29.87
N LEU A 2 -11.74 39.09 -29.43
CA LEU A 2 -11.05 37.79 -29.48
C LEU A 2 -11.54 36.89 -28.34
N MET A 3 -11.86 35.62 -28.64
CA MET A 3 -12.36 34.64 -27.67
C MET A 3 -11.25 34.22 -26.69
N GLN A 4 -11.41 34.52 -25.40
CA GLN A 4 -10.60 34.00 -24.29
C GLN A 4 -10.94 32.53 -23.91
N GLY A 5 -11.43 31.71 -24.85
CA GLY A 5 -11.93 30.37 -24.56
C GLY A 5 -10.86 29.30 -24.30
N THR A 6 -9.61 29.51 -24.73
CA THR A 6 -8.55 28.48 -24.68
C THR A 6 -7.72 28.51 -23.39
N SER A 7 -7.62 29.67 -22.73
CA SER A 7 -6.89 29.78 -21.45
C SER A 7 -7.71 29.25 -20.27
N LEU A 8 -9.03 29.43 -20.32
CA LEU A 8 -9.94 28.95 -19.28
C LEU A 8 -9.87 27.41 -19.16
N THR A 9 -9.82 26.71 -20.30
CA THR A 9 -9.72 25.24 -20.31
C THR A 9 -8.36 24.71 -19.87
N LYS A 10 -7.26 25.43 -20.11
CA LYS A 10 -5.92 25.04 -19.62
C LYS A 10 -5.85 25.13 -18.10
N GLN A 11 -6.30 26.25 -17.54
CA GLN A 11 -6.29 26.47 -16.08
C GLN A 11 -7.23 25.49 -15.37
N GLU A 12 -8.41 25.22 -15.92
CA GLU A 12 -9.32 24.19 -15.41
C GLU A 12 -8.67 22.80 -15.39
N ARG A 13 -7.93 22.44 -16.46
CA ARG A 13 -7.20 21.17 -16.52
C ARG A 13 -6.09 21.09 -15.47
N GLU A 14 -5.32 22.16 -15.28
CA GLU A 14 -4.29 22.23 -14.23
C GLU A 14 -4.90 22.05 -12.83
N CYS A 15 -6.02 22.72 -12.53
CA CYS A 15 -6.75 22.56 -11.27
C CYS A 15 -7.23 21.12 -11.04
N ASN A 16 -7.79 20.49 -12.08
CA ASN A 16 -8.25 19.10 -12.01
C ASN A 16 -7.09 18.13 -11.75
N LEU A 17 -5.95 18.31 -12.43
CA LEU A 17 -4.77 17.45 -12.23
C LEU A 17 -4.18 17.60 -10.82
N TYR A 18 -4.20 18.82 -10.25
CA TYR A 18 -3.81 19.00 -8.85
C TYR A 18 -4.76 18.28 -7.89
N ASP A 19 -6.07 18.34 -8.13
CA ASP A 19 -7.07 17.62 -7.33
C ASP A 19 -6.91 16.10 -7.44
N GLU A 20 -6.67 15.58 -8.65
CA GLU A 20 -6.37 14.18 -8.88
C GLU A 20 -5.08 13.73 -8.18
N PHE A 21 -4.01 14.55 -8.23
CA PHE A 21 -2.77 14.29 -7.51
C PHE A 21 -2.98 14.30 -5.99
N ASP A 22 -3.73 15.26 -5.46
CA ASP A 22 -4.01 15.34 -4.03
C ASP A 22 -4.86 14.17 -3.53
N LYS A 23 -5.86 13.75 -4.32
CA LYS A 23 -6.73 12.62 -3.99
C LYS A 23 -6.17 11.26 -4.40
N PHE A 24 -4.99 11.23 -5.03
CA PHE A 24 -4.40 9.99 -5.51
C PHE A 24 -4.20 8.98 -4.37
N ALA A 25 -4.86 7.83 -4.51
CA ALA A 25 -4.91 6.79 -3.50
C ALA A 25 -4.52 5.43 -4.08
N TYR A 26 -4.02 4.56 -3.20
CA TYR A 26 -3.87 3.14 -3.50
C TYR A 26 -5.26 2.50 -3.51
N LYS A 27 -5.59 1.77 -4.57
CA LYS A 27 -6.87 1.10 -4.78
C LYS A 27 -6.82 -0.28 -4.16
N LYS A 28 -7.91 -0.67 -3.48
CA LYS A 28 -8.02 -2.02 -2.92
C LYS A 28 -7.86 -3.07 -4.02
N GLY A 29 -6.92 -3.98 -3.84
CA GLY A 29 -6.68 -5.12 -4.73
C GLY A 29 -5.83 -4.84 -5.96
N GLU A 30 -5.33 -3.62 -6.15
CA GLU A 30 -4.34 -3.37 -7.21
C GLU A 30 -2.95 -3.88 -6.80
N SER A 31 -2.12 -4.23 -7.78
CA SER A 31 -0.70 -4.56 -7.57
C SER A 31 0.17 -3.31 -7.42
N LEU A 32 1.40 -3.47 -6.92
CA LEU A 32 2.37 -2.37 -6.88
C LEU A 32 2.65 -1.83 -8.30
N CYS A 33 2.69 -2.73 -9.29
CA CYS A 33 2.89 -2.38 -10.69
C CYS A 33 1.74 -1.52 -11.24
N ASP A 34 0.48 -1.92 -11.00
CA ASP A 34 -0.70 -1.16 -11.42
C ASP A 34 -0.72 0.24 -10.77
N PHE A 35 -0.44 0.30 -9.47
CA PHE A 35 -0.30 1.55 -8.73
C PHE A 35 0.75 2.47 -9.36
N TYR A 36 1.95 1.93 -9.61
CA TYR A 36 3.05 2.67 -10.25
C TYR A 36 2.67 3.18 -11.63
N LEU A 37 2.06 2.35 -12.48
CA LEU A 37 1.62 2.75 -13.81
C LEU A 37 0.63 3.91 -13.75
N ARG A 38 -0.38 3.85 -12.87
CA ARG A 38 -1.34 4.95 -12.70
C ARG A 38 -0.67 6.23 -12.20
N PHE A 39 0.27 6.12 -11.27
CA PHE A 39 0.98 7.27 -10.74
C PHE A 39 1.87 7.93 -11.80
N SER A 40 2.61 7.12 -12.57
CA SER A 40 3.47 7.59 -13.66
C SER A 40 2.66 8.25 -14.78
N LEU A 41 1.48 7.72 -15.13
CA LEU A 41 0.57 8.36 -16.07
C LEU A 41 0.12 9.74 -15.59
N LEU A 42 -0.29 9.86 -14.32
CA LEU A 42 -0.67 11.15 -13.74
C LEU A 42 0.49 12.16 -13.76
N LEU A 43 1.71 11.74 -13.42
CA LEU A 43 2.89 12.61 -13.49
C LEU A 43 3.18 13.05 -14.93
N ASN A 44 3.03 12.15 -15.90
CA ASN A 44 3.19 12.48 -17.31
C ASN A 44 2.17 13.53 -17.75
N ASP A 45 0.90 13.35 -17.38
CA ASP A 45 -0.16 14.32 -17.69
C ASP A 45 0.14 15.69 -17.07
N MET A 46 0.55 15.74 -15.80
CA MET A 46 0.99 16.99 -15.15
C MET A 46 2.17 17.65 -15.88
N ASN A 47 3.15 16.86 -16.33
CA ASN A 47 4.30 17.36 -17.07
C ASN A 47 3.92 17.94 -18.44
N ILE A 48 2.94 17.37 -19.14
CA ILE A 48 2.43 17.89 -20.41
C ILE A 48 1.90 19.34 -20.25
N TYR A 49 1.29 19.64 -19.10
CA TYR A 49 0.82 21.00 -18.77
C TYR A 49 1.91 21.90 -18.16
N ASN A 50 3.17 21.43 -18.10
CA ASN A 50 4.33 22.11 -17.49
C ASN A 50 4.16 22.38 -15.98
N MET A 51 3.39 21.52 -15.29
CA MET A 51 3.22 21.56 -13.85
C MET A 51 4.44 20.91 -13.18
N LYS A 52 5.41 21.74 -12.79
CA LYS A 52 6.67 21.25 -12.20
C LYS A 52 6.51 20.93 -10.71
N LEU A 53 6.42 19.65 -10.38
CA LEU A 53 6.54 19.17 -9.01
C LEU A 53 8.01 18.95 -8.63
N LYS A 54 8.39 19.29 -7.40
CA LYS A 54 9.72 18.94 -6.89
C LYS A 54 9.80 17.43 -6.68
N GLN A 55 10.97 16.84 -6.92
CA GLN A 55 11.18 15.39 -6.74
C GLN A 55 10.77 14.90 -5.34
N CYS A 56 11.09 15.68 -4.29
CA CYS A 56 10.70 15.33 -2.93
C CYS A 56 9.17 15.31 -2.72
N GLN A 57 8.41 16.16 -3.42
CA GLN A 57 6.94 16.16 -3.35
C GLN A 57 6.38 14.90 -4.02
N VAL A 58 6.91 14.56 -5.20
CA VAL A 58 6.52 13.35 -5.94
C VAL A 58 6.82 12.09 -5.11
N ASN A 59 8.04 11.97 -4.59
CA ASN A 59 8.45 10.81 -3.81
C ASN A 59 7.69 10.69 -2.49
N THR A 60 7.48 11.81 -1.81
CA THR A 60 6.69 11.81 -0.57
C THR A 60 5.26 11.39 -0.83
N LYS A 61 4.64 11.88 -1.92
CA LYS A 61 3.30 11.47 -2.31
C LYS A 61 3.24 9.97 -2.62
N PHE A 62 4.14 9.49 -3.48
CA PHE A 62 4.21 8.07 -3.87
C PHE A 62 4.30 7.15 -2.64
N LEU A 63 5.23 7.43 -1.72
CA LEU A 63 5.45 6.62 -0.52
C LEU A 63 4.29 6.71 0.49
N ASN A 64 3.71 7.90 0.70
CA ASN A 64 2.62 8.09 1.66
C ASN A 64 1.29 7.50 1.17
N THR A 65 1.15 7.28 -0.13
CA THR A 65 -0.06 6.66 -0.68
C THR A 65 -0.06 5.13 -0.52
N LEU A 66 1.10 4.50 -0.30
CA LEU A 66 1.18 3.05 -0.13
C LEU A 66 0.42 2.56 1.11
N PRO A 67 -0.20 1.37 1.05
CA PRO A 67 -0.98 0.84 2.16
C PRO A 67 -0.10 0.38 3.34
N PRO A 68 -0.67 0.18 4.55
CA PRO A 68 0.09 -0.02 5.78
C PRO A 68 1.08 -1.19 5.78
N GLU A 69 0.82 -2.24 4.99
CA GLU A 69 1.72 -3.38 4.83
C GLU A 69 3.11 -3.00 4.28
N TRP A 70 3.24 -1.83 3.64
CA TRP A 70 4.51 -1.28 3.15
C TRP A 70 5.24 -0.39 4.16
N SER A 71 4.64 -0.12 5.33
CA SER A 71 5.13 0.88 6.30
C SER A 71 6.60 0.74 6.69
N LYS A 72 7.07 -0.51 6.87
CA LYS A 72 8.48 -0.82 7.15
C LYS A 72 9.39 -0.29 6.02
N PHE A 73 9.10 -0.67 4.78
CA PHE A 73 9.91 -0.29 3.62
C PHE A 73 9.84 1.21 3.32
N VAL A 74 8.68 1.83 3.53
CA VAL A 74 8.52 3.29 3.45
C VAL A 74 9.43 3.99 4.47
N THR A 75 9.51 3.47 5.69
CA THR A 75 10.39 4.01 6.74
C THR A 75 11.86 3.84 6.35
N ASP A 76 12.25 2.66 5.88
CA ASP A 76 13.62 2.38 5.44
C ASP A 76 14.06 3.33 4.31
N VAL A 77 13.19 3.56 3.31
CA VAL A 77 13.45 4.52 2.23
C VAL A 77 13.64 5.94 2.79
N LYS A 78 12.74 6.38 3.69
CA LYS A 78 12.81 7.73 4.27
C LYS A 78 14.06 7.95 5.13
N LEU A 79 14.64 6.90 5.70
CA LEU A 79 15.85 6.97 6.52
C LEU A 79 17.13 6.91 5.68
N VAL A 80 17.14 6.10 4.62
CA VAL A 80 18.37 5.72 3.91
C VAL A 80 18.51 6.42 2.55
N ARG A 81 17.41 6.87 1.95
CA ARG A 81 17.41 7.48 0.62
C ARG A 81 17.17 8.98 0.70
N ASP A 82 17.89 9.70 -0.16
CA ASP A 82 17.61 11.10 -0.40
C ASP A 82 16.39 11.24 -1.31
N LEU A 83 15.26 11.67 -0.73
CA LEU A 83 14.01 11.90 -1.44
C LEU A 83 14.08 13.07 -2.43
N HIS A 84 15.13 13.90 -2.38
CA HIS A 84 15.29 15.03 -3.31
C HIS A 84 15.93 14.60 -4.64
N THR A 85 16.65 13.48 -4.68
CA THR A 85 17.42 13.04 -5.85
C THR A 85 17.02 11.67 -6.38
N THR A 86 16.48 10.79 -5.53
CA THR A 86 15.95 9.49 -5.95
C THR A 86 14.74 9.71 -6.87
N ASN A 87 14.64 9.00 -8.00
CA ASN A 87 13.46 9.07 -8.85
C ASN A 87 12.42 7.99 -8.49
N VAL A 88 11.19 8.12 -9.01
CA VAL A 88 10.10 7.18 -8.70
C VAL A 88 10.40 5.78 -9.19
N ASP A 89 11.09 5.62 -10.31
CA ASP A 89 11.43 4.31 -10.88
C ASP A 89 12.36 3.52 -9.96
N GLN A 90 13.33 4.21 -9.34
CA GLN A 90 14.22 3.61 -8.34
C GLN A 90 13.45 3.19 -7.08
N LEU A 91 12.49 4.01 -6.63
CA LEU A 91 11.61 3.65 -5.51
C LEU A 91 10.75 2.43 -5.85
N HIS A 92 10.16 2.40 -7.04
CA HIS A 92 9.36 1.27 -7.52
C HIS A 92 10.21 -0.01 -7.60
N ALA A 93 11.41 0.05 -8.17
CA ALA A 93 12.30 -1.09 -8.25
C ALA A 93 12.69 -1.63 -6.87
N TYR A 94 12.98 -0.74 -5.90
CA TYR A 94 13.24 -1.13 -4.52
C TYR A 94 12.04 -1.82 -3.87
N LEU A 95 10.84 -1.23 -3.99
CA LEU A 95 9.62 -1.81 -3.41
C LEU A 95 9.26 -3.15 -4.08
N GLY A 96 9.48 -3.29 -5.38
CA GLY A 96 9.24 -4.54 -6.10
C GLY A 96 10.06 -5.71 -5.56
N GLN A 97 11.28 -5.47 -5.07
CA GLN A 97 12.10 -6.51 -4.41
C GLN A 97 11.51 -6.99 -3.08
N HIS A 98 10.59 -6.21 -2.50
CA HIS A 98 10.00 -6.44 -1.19
C HIS A 98 8.51 -6.78 -1.24
N GLU A 99 7.93 -6.90 -2.44
CA GLU A 99 6.50 -7.14 -2.64
C GLU A 99 6.01 -8.45 -2.00
N TYR A 100 6.84 -9.49 -2.00
CA TYR A 100 6.53 -10.74 -1.30
C TYR A 100 6.27 -10.50 0.19
N HIS A 101 7.14 -9.76 0.87
CA HIS A 101 7.02 -9.50 2.30
C HIS A 101 5.82 -8.61 2.62
N ALA A 102 5.56 -7.57 1.81
CA ALA A 102 4.37 -6.74 1.96
C ALA A 102 3.09 -7.59 1.81
N ASN A 103 3.06 -8.51 0.85
CA ASN A 103 1.93 -9.43 0.67
C ASN A 103 1.74 -10.40 1.85
N GLU A 104 2.82 -10.92 2.45
CA GLU A 104 2.72 -11.72 3.66
C GLU A 104 2.08 -10.93 4.81
N VAL A 105 2.52 -9.69 5.03
CA VAL A 105 1.97 -8.81 6.07
C VAL A 105 0.50 -8.55 5.82
N ARG A 106 0.09 -8.27 4.59
CA ARG A 106 -1.31 -8.09 4.20
C ARG A 106 -2.16 -9.33 4.52
N LEU A 107 -1.71 -10.52 4.11
CA LEU A 107 -2.42 -11.78 4.34
C LEU A 107 -2.53 -12.13 5.83
N MET A 108 -1.49 -11.85 6.62
CA MET A 108 -1.55 -12.03 8.07
C MET A 108 -2.63 -11.13 8.70
N HIS A 109 -2.66 -9.85 8.32
CA HIS A 109 -3.66 -8.91 8.83
C HIS A 109 -5.08 -9.33 8.45
N GLU A 110 -5.30 -9.78 7.20
CA GLU A 110 -6.60 -10.30 6.76
C GLU A 110 -7.06 -11.50 7.62
N ARG A 111 -6.16 -12.43 7.94
CA ARG A 111 -6.46 -13.62 8.78
C ARG A 111 -6.73 -13.27 10.24
N THR A 112 -6.03 -12.28 10.80
CA THR A 112 -6.23 -11.85 12.20
C THR A 112 -7.40 -10.89 12.36
N SER A 113 -7.89 -10.28 11.28
CA SER A 113 -9.02 -9.34 11.33
C SER A 113 -10.39 -10.03 11.35
N ASP A 114 -10.46 -11.34 11.10
CA ASP A 114 -11.68 -12.13 11.26
C ASP A 114 -11.78 -12.70 12.69
N PRO A 115 -12.68 -12.16 13.55
CA PRO A 115 -12.84 -12.64 14.91
C PRO A 115 -13.26 -14.10 14.99
N LEU A 116 -13.98 -14.63 13.99
CA LEU A 116 -14.42 -16.02 13.96
C LEU A 116 -13.26 -16.97 13.62
N ALA A 117 -12.35 -16.56 12.73
CA ALA A 117 -11.13 -17.31 12.42
C ALA A 117 -10.18 -17.40 13.62
N LEU A 118 -10.10 -16.35 14.45
CA LEU A 118 -9.33 -16.36 15.70
C LEU A 118 -9.92 -17.34 16.74
N VAL A 119 -11.24 -17.36 16.90
CA VAL A 119 -11.93 -18.26 17.84
C VAL A 119 -11.77 -19.73 17.41
N ALA A 120 -11.87 -20.04 16.12
CA ALA A 120 -11.70 -21.41 15.61
C ALA A 120 -10.29 -21.97 15.87
N ASN A 121 -9.23 -21.18 15.66
CA ASN A 121 -7.86 -21.58 15.97
C ASN A 121 -7.62 -21.76 17.48
N HIS A 122 -8.26 -20.94 18.32
CA HIS A 122 -8.18 -21.08 19.77
C HIS A 122 -8.92 -22.33 20.29
N GLN A 123 -10.02 -22.73 19.63
CA GLN A 123 -10.77 -23.94 19.97
C GLN A 123 -10.05 -25.22 19.55
N MET A 124 -9.38 -25.26 18.38
CA MET A 124 -8.61 -26.45 17.95
C MET A 124 -7.37 -26.71 18.81
N ASN A 125 -6.77 -25.67 19.40
CA ASN A 125 -5.58 -25.82 20.26
C ASN A 125 -5.90 -26.21 21.72
N LYS A 126 -7.19 -26.28 22.09
CA LYS A 126 -7.65 -26.92 23.33
C LYS A 126 -8.11 -28.34 23.03
N SER A 127 -7.16 -29.26 22.88
CA SER A 127 -7.47 -30.68 22.96
C SER A 127 -7.99 -31.00 24.38
N PRO A 128 -9.17 -31.63 24.54
CA PRO A 128 -9.65 -32.06 25.84
C PRO A 128 -8.90 -33.33 26.25
N TYR A 129 -8.17 -33.25 27.35
CA TYR A 129 -7.52 -34.39 27.98
C TYR A 129 -8.51 -35.56 28.20
N GLN A 130 -8.02 -36.76 27.87
CA GLN A 130 -8.69 -38.07 27.93
C GLN A 130 -9.17 -38.46 29.35
N PRO A 131 -10.26 -39.24 29.47
CA PRO A 131 -10.65 -39.84 30.74
C PRO A 131 -9.69 -40.97 31.12
N HIS A 132 -9.02 -40.86 32.27
CA HIS A 132 -8.26 -41.96 32.85
C HIS A 132 -9.22 -43.05 33.33
N GLN A 133 -9.24 -44.19 32.64
CA GLN A 133 -9.80 -45.43 33.17
C GLN A 133 -8.76 -46.05 34.13
N GLN A 134 -8.99 -45.99 35.43
CA GLN A 134 -8.29 -46.84 36.40
C GLN A 134 -9.11 -48.11 36.63
N SER A 135 -8.77 -49.16 35.88
CA SER A 135 -9.15 -50.53 36.20
C SER A 135 -8.19 -51.07 37.25
N TYR A 136 -8.70 -51.38 38.44
CA TYR A 136 -8.09 -52.37 39.33
C TYR A 136 -9.20 -53.18 40.01
N HIS A 137 -9.48 -54.36 39.46
CA HIS A 137 -10.01 -55.48 40.21
C HIS A 137 -8.82 -56.34 40.68
N GLN A 138 -8.73 -56.66 41.97
CA GLN A 138 -8.88 -58.03 42.49
C GLN A 138 -8.45 -58.15 43.96
N HIS A 139 -9.32 -58.87 44.71
CA HIS A 139 -9.10 -59.85 45.80
C HIS A 139 -8.01 -59.57 46.87
N GLN A 140 -8.27 -59.73 48.17
CA GLN A 140 -9.00 -60.80 48.88
C GLN A 140 -9.80 -60.25 50.06
#